data_AF-A0A3E0H3L8-F1
#
_entry.id   AF-A0A3E0H3L8-F1
#
_cell.length_a   1.000
_cell.length_b   1.000
_cell.length_c   1.000
_cell.angle_alpha   90.00
_cell.angle_beta   90.00
_cell.angle_gamma   90.00
#
_symmetry.space_group_name_H-M   'P 1'
#
loop_
_entity.id
_entity.type
_entity.pdbx_description
1 polymer ?
#
loop_
_entity_poly.entity_id
_entity_poly.type
_entity_poly.pdbx_seq_one_letter_code
_entity_poly.pdbx_strand_id
1 'polypeptide(L)'
;MRRTLARLALMALGLGLTVFGVEPIADAAPAAPATVNAPLGGMMLNEYCIALGYQGAEVSDNGQSNPWVCYYGGGQYWTPLDLFGACRWQFRDLGAAGFNVTYAGNGNCSALNANSYGVGTDLNRIGDYCRSLGYQDAYVAYKNVGGWRCRSGNTLYPLDLHAACRFTNASLVAQGYSLVSYFHDYGATFHITCVYLKR
;
A
#
# COMPACT_ATOMS: atom_id res chain seq x y z
N MET A 1 37.93 73.10 48.05
CA MET A 1 38.65 71.84 48.33
C MET A 1 38.63 70.98 47.07
N ARG A 2 39.81 70.49 46.66
CA ARG A 2 40.11 69.23 45.92
C ARG A 2 39.11 68.73 44.86
N ARG A 3 39.46 68.26 43.67
CA ARG A 3 40.70 67.87 42.99
C ARG A 3 40.24 67.32 41.61
N THR A 4 40.98 67.65 40.54
CA THR A 4 41.52 66.74 39.48
C THR A 4 40.61 65.59 38.96
N LEU A 5 40.35 65.36 37.65
CA LEU A 5 41.23 64.99 36.52
C LEU A 5 40.34 64.95 35.24
N ALA A 6 40.66 65.61 34.13
CA ALA A 6 41.63 65.26 33.08
C ALA A 6 41.31 63.98 32.27
N ARG A 7 41.07 64.15 30.95
CA ARG A 7 41.53 63.36 29.77
C ARG A 7 40.66 63.72 28.55
N LEU A 8 41.13 64.47 27.54
CA LEU A 8 41.93 64.05 26.36
C LEU A 8 41.56 62.64 25.85
N ALA A 9 41.41 62.33 24.58
CA ALA A 9 41.41 63.00 23.28
C ALA A 9 41.14 61.88 22.25
N LEU A 10 40.67 62.22 21.05
CA LEU A 10 41.03 61.66 19.73
C LEU A 10 39.82 61.65 18.80
N MET A 11 39.82 62.59 17.84
CA MET A 11 39.08 62.46 16.59
C MET A 11 39.84 61.48 15.69
N ALA A 12 39.19 60.37 15.33
CA ALA A 12 39.66 59.49 14.26
C ALA A 12 38.67 59.58 13.08
N LEU A 13 39.22 59.98 11.93
CA LEU A 13 38.62 60.02 10.60
C LEU A 13 38.02 58.65 10.25
N GLY A 14 36.70 58.57 10.06
CA GLY A 14 36.03 57.38 9.54
C GLY A 14 35.93 57.43 8.02
N LEU A 15 36.78 56.66 7.33
CA LEU A 15 36.62 56.33 5.90
C LEU A 15 35.37 55.46 5.74
N GLY A 16 34.41 55.91 4.95
CA GLY A 16 33.23 55.13 4.56
C GLY A 16 33.60 54.05 3.54
N LEU A 17 33.55 52.78 3.96
CA LEU A 17 33.46 51.62 3.07
C LEU A 17 31.98 51.30 2.85
N THR A 18 31.46 51.56 1.66
CA THR A 18 30.17 51.00 1.21
C THR A 18 30.38 49.54 0.84
N VAL A 19 30.09 48.63 1.76
CA VAL A 19 29.99 47.19 1.49
C VAL A 19 28.71 46.96 0.70
N PHE A 20 28.84 46.60 -0.58
CA PHE A 20 27.72 46.09 -1.37
C PHE A 20 27.22 44.80 -0.71
N GLY A 21 26.01 44.87 -0.15
CA GLY A 21 25.34 43.71 0.44
C GLY A 21 25.03 42.69 -0.64
N VAL A 22 25.79 41.60 -0.67
CA VAL A 22 25.42 40.40 -1.42
C VAL A 22 24.34 39.72 -0.57
N GLU A 23 23.08 39.91 -0.95
CA GLU A 23 21.98 39.14 -0.37
C GLU A 23 22.25 37.65 -0.66
N PRO A 24 22.29 36.78 0.35
CA PRO A 24 22.40 35.35 0.09
C PRO A 24 21.17 34.96 -0.73
N ILE A 25 21.41 34.47 -1.95
CA ILE A 25 20.39 33.80 -2.74
C ILE A 25 19.97 32.62 -1.88
N ALA A 26 18.82 32.73 -1.22
CA ALA A 26 18.25 31.63 -0.48
C ALA A 26 17.96 30.52 -1.49
N ASP A 27 18.82 29.50 -1.51
CA ASP A 27 18.57 28.29 -2.27
C ASP A 27 17.19 27.78 -1.85
N ALA A 28 16.26 27.80 -2.80
CA ALA A 28 14.92 27.29 -2.58
C ALA A 28 15.06 25.85 -2.08
N ALA A 29 14.49 25.57 -0.90
CA ALA A 29 14.47 24.23 -0.36
C ALA A 29 13.93 23.27 -1.44
N PRO A 30 14.58 22.12 -1.68
CA PRO A 30 14.14 21.19 -2.70
C PRO A 30 12.66 20.84 -2.47
N ALA A 31 11.85 20.94 -3.52
CA ALA A 31 10.44 20.60 -3.44
C ALA A 31 10.28 19.17 -2.92
N ALA A 32 9.38 18.98 -1.95
CA ALA A 32 9.08 17.66 -1.45
C ALA A 32 8.63 16.76 -2.62
N PRO A 33 9.08 15.50 -2.69
CA PRO A 33 8.67 14.59 -3.75
C PRO A 33 7.15 14.45 -3.74
N ALA A 34 6.54 14.55 -4.93
CA ALA A 34 5.12 14.37 -5.09
C ALA A 34 4.75 12.91 -4.77
N THR A 35 3.73 12.73 -3.93
CA THR A 35 3.16 11.42 -3.65
C THR A 35 1.98 11.14 -4.58
N VAL A 36 1.79 9.87 -4.90
CA VAL A 36 0.67 9.39 -5.71
C VAL A 36 -0.21 8.44 -4.91
N ASN A 37 -1.51 8.47 -5.20
CA ASN A 37 -2.47 7.47 -4.74
C ASN A 37 -2.41 6.28 -5.70
N ALA A 38 -1.96 5.14 -5.18
CA ALA A 38 -1.77 3.92 -5.95
C ALA A 38 -3.02 3.03 -5.84
N PRO A 39 -3.74 2.76 -6.94
CA PRO A 39 -4.87 1.83 -6.92
C PRO A 39 -4.38 0.39 -6.72
N LEU A 40 -4.97 -0.31 -5.75
CA LEU A 40 -4.62 -1.68 -5.39
C LEU A 40 -5.66 -2.72 -5.86
N GLY A 41 -6.79 -2.27 -6.39
CA GLY A 41 -7.83 -3.12 -6.97
C GLY A 41 -8.85 -3.60 -5.94
N GLY A 42 -9.55 -4.67 -6.29
CA GLY A 42 -10.67 -5.23 -5.53
C GLY A 42 -10.30 -5.85 -4.18
N MET A 43 -11.35 -6.14 -3.40
CA MET A 43 -11.25 -6.78 -2.08
C MET A 43 -11.66 -8.26 -2.10
N MET A 44 -10.95 -9.07 -1.32
CA MET A 44 -11.28 -10.46 -0.99
C MET A 44 -12.15 -10.51 0.28
N LEU A 45 -13.39 -9.99 0.17
CA LEU A 45 -14.28 -9.81 1.32
C LEU A 45 -14.65 -11.14 1.99
N ASN A 46 -14.83 -12.20 1.19
CA ASN A 46 -15.16 -13.52 1.70
C ASN A 46 -14.03 -14.06 2.60
N GLU A 47 -12.79 -13.97 2.12
CA GLU A 47 -11.59 -14.39 2.84
C GLU A 47 -11.36 -13.53 4.10
N TYR A 48 -11.64 -12.23 4.03
CA TYR A 48 -11.57 -11.35 5.20
C TYR A 48 -12.57 -11.77 6.29
N CYS A 49 -13.84 -12.01 5.93
CA CYS A 49 -14.85 -12.48 6.89
C CYS A 49 -14.48 -13.86 7.47
N ILE A 50 -13.98 -14.79 6.65
CA ILE A 50 -13.50 -16.09 7.14
C ILE A 50 -12.35 -15.92 8.13
N ALA A 51 -11.40 -15.02 7.85
CA ALA A 51 -10.29 -14.73 8.77
C ALA A 51 -10.75 -14.13 10.11
N LEU A 52 -11.92 -13.48 10.14
CA LEU A 52 -12.56 -12.98 11.35
C LEU A 52 -13.43 -14.02 12.06
N GLY A 53 -13.53 -15.25 11.54
CA GLY A 53 -14.30 -16.34 12.13
C GLY A 53 -15.75 -16.44 11.64
N TYR A 54 -16.13 -15.72 10.60
CA TYR A 54 -17.42 -15.84 9.92
C TYR A 54 -17.35 -16.93 8.83
N GLN A 55 -18.49 -17.25 8.19
CA GLN A 55 -18.51 -18.20 7.07
C GLN A 55 -18.20 -17.55 5.73
N GLY A 56 -18.50 -16.27 5.57
CA GLY A 56 -18.25 -15.54 4.34
C GLY A 56 -18.77 -14.12 4.37
N ALA A 57 -18.73 -13.49 3.21
CA ALA A 57 -19.29 -12.17 2.95
C ALA A 57 -20.44 -12.25 1.95
N GLU A 58 -21.48 -11.44 2.14
CA GLU A 58 -22.55 -11.28 1.17
C GLU A 58 -23.12 -9.85 1.16
N VAL A 59 -23.97 -9.58 0.18
CA VAL A 59 -24.71 -8.32 0.05
C VAL A 59 -26.05 -8.48 0.75
N SER A 60 -26.35 -7.60 1.70
CA SER A 60 -27.61 -7.53 2.43
C SER A 60 -28.42 -6.33 1.93
N ASP A 61 -29.72 -6.55 1.68
CA ASP A 61 -30.67 -5.53 1.24
C ASP A 61 -31.26 -4.70 2.39
N ASN A 62 -30.56 -4.60 3.54
CA ASN A 62 -31.03 -3.90 4.73
C ASN A 62 -31.08 -2.35 4.62
N GLY A 63 -30.89 -1.79 3.43
CA GLY A 63 -30.92 -0.34 3.17
C GLY A 63 -29.74 0.44 3.73
N GLN A 64 -28.66 -0.22 4.16
CA GLN A 64 -27.43 0.46 4.62
C GLN A 64 -26.61 1.02 3.45
N SER A 65 -25.84 2.07 3.71
CA SER A 65 -24.94 2.70 2.72
C SER A 65 -23.81 1.77 2.26
N ASN A 66 -23.43 0.81 3.10
CA ASN A 66 -22.59 -0.32 2.74
C ASN A 66 -23.44 -1.59 2.85
N PRO A 67 -23.79 -2.24 1.73
CA PRO A 67 -24.62 -3.43 1.79
C PRO A 67 -23.82 -4.69 2.14
N TRP A 68 -22.49 -4.63 2.23
CA TRP A 68 -21.67 -5.81 2.54
C TRP A 68 -21.70 -6.16 4.03
N VAL A 69 -21.97 -7.43 4.30
CA VAL A 69 -22.02 -8.02 5.64
C VAL A 69 -21.16 -9.28 5.71
N CYS A 70 -20.55 -9.54 6.87
CA CYS A 70 -20.05 -10.87 7.22
C CYS A 70 -21.18 -11.68 7.85
N TYR A 71 -21.23 -12.99 7.57
CA TYR A 71 -22.32 -13.85 8.02
C TYR A 71 -21.89 -15.14 8.71
N TYR A 72 -22.68 -15.57 9.69
CA TYR A 72 -22.66 -16.94 10.21
C TYR A 72 -23.76 -17.74 9.50
N GLY A 73 -23.49 -18.99 9.15
CA GLY A 73 -24.37 -19.81 8.32
C GLY A 73 -25.81 -19.89 8.80
N GLY A 74 -26.74 -20.02 7.85
CA GLY A 74 -28.17 -20.02 8.13
C GLY A 74 -28.83 -18.64 8.11
N GLY A 75 -28.10 -17.59 7.68
CA GLY A 75 -28.67 -16.30 7.31
C GLY A 75 -29.30 -15.47 8.44
N GLN A 76 -28.99 -15.79 9.71
CA GLN A 76 -29.63 -15.14 10.86
C GLN A 76 -28.76 -14.12 11.59
N TYR A 77 -27.44 -14.11 11.36
CA TYR A 77 -26.53 -13.18 12.02
C TYR A 77 -25.61 -12.50 11.01
N TRP A 78 -25.81 -11.20 10.87
CA TRP A 78 -25.09 -10.32 9.95
C TRP A 78 -24.34 -9.26 10.76
N THR A 79 -23.05 -9.08 10.47
CA THR A 79 -22.28 -7.94 10.98
C THR A 79 -21.87 -7.07 9.81
N PRO A 80 -22.13 -5.74 9.84
CA PRO A 80 -21.62 -4.83 8.81
C PRO A 80 -20.12 -4.99 8.62
N LEU A 81 -19.67 -5.07 7.37
CA LEU A 81 -18.27 -5.30 7.04
C LEU A 81 -17.48 -3.99 7.08
N ASP A 82 -16.39 -3.93 7.84
CA ASP A 82 -15.42 -2.81 7.80
C ASP A 82 -14.57 -2.89 6.51
N LEU A 83 -14.98 -2.17 5.46
CA LEU A 83 -14.27 -2.16 4.18
C LEU A 83 -12.86 -1.55 4.29
N PHE A 84 -12.63 -0.62 5.22
CA PHE A 84 -11.28 -0.10 5.48
C PHE A 84 -10.41 -1.16 6.15
N GLY A 85 -11.00 -1.92 7.08
CA GLY A 85 -10.40 -3.09 7.72
C GLY A 85 -10.03 -4.17 6.72
N ALA A 86 -10.92 -4.49 5.77
CA ALA A 86 -10.66 -5.45 4.70
C ALA A 86 -9.46 -5.05 3.83
N CYS A 87 -9.37 -3.79 3.40
CA CYS A 87 -8.22 -3.30 2.63
C CYS A 87 -6.91 -3.44 3.43
N ARG A 88 -6.90 -3.00 4.70
CA ARG A 88 -5.70 -3.10 5.56
C ARG A 88 -5.30 -4.54 5.84
N TRP A 89 -6.26 -5.44 5.99
CA TRP A 89 -6.01 -6.86 6.18
C TRP A 89 -5.39 -7.49 4.93
N GLN A 90 -5.99 -7.26 3.75
CA GLN A 90 -5.54 -7.82 2.49
C GLN A 90 -4.12 -7.34 2.15
N PHE A 91 -3.88 -6.03 2.24
CA PHE A 91 -2.60 -5.42 1.89
C PHE A 91 -1.73 -5.11 3.12
N ARG A 92 -1.80 -5.94 4.16
CA ARG A 92 -1.03 -5.75 5.41
C ARG A 92 0.47 -5.60 5.18
N ASP A 93 1.01 -6.27 4.17
CA ASP A 93 2.42 -6.20 3.78
C ASP A 93 2.81 -4.77 3.35
N LEU A 94 1.91 -4.05 2.66
CA LEU A 94 2.12 -2.63 2.33
C LEU A 94 2.04 -1.75 3.57
N GLY A 95 1.13 -2.05 4.50
CA GLY A 95 1.09 -1.37 5.80
C GLY A 95 2.40 -1.52 6.57
N ALA A 96 2.97 -2.73 6.58
CA ALA A 96 4.28 -3.02 7.18
C ALA A 96 5.43 -2.29 6.46
N ALA A 97 5.33 -2.08 5.15
CA ALA A 97 6.25 -1.26 4.36
C ALA A 97 6.01 0.26 4.52
N GLY A 98 5.05 0.67 5.34
CA GLY A 98 4.77 2.06 5.69
C GLY A 98 3.86 2.82 4.72
N PHE A 99 3.15 2.11 3.84
CA PHE A 99 2.08 2.71 3.03
C PHE A 99 0.80 2.84 3.87
N ASN A 100 0.03 3.91 3.64
CA ASN A 100 -1.29 4.03 4.25
C ASN A 100 -2.33 3.40 3.31
N VAL A 101 -2.82 2.22 3.67
CA VAL A 101 -3.82 1.49 2.88
C VAL A 101 -5.23 1.88 3.32
N THR A 102 -6.08 2.26 2.36
CA THR A 102 -7.45 2.72 2.60
C THR A 102 -8.45 2.17 1.58
N TYR A 103 -9.74 2.29 1.91
CA TYR A 103 -10.84 2.05 0.97
C TYR A 103 -11.03 3.28 0.07
N ALA A 104 -11.17 3.05 -1.23
CA ALA A 104 -11.27 4.10 -2.26
C ALA A 104 -12.66 4.21 -2.91
N GLY A 105 -13.65 3.47 -2.41
CA GLY A 105 -14.98 3.38 -3.02
C GLY A 105 -15.12 2.21 -4.00
N ASN A 106 -16.35 1.87 -4.36
CA ASN A 106 -16.69 0.84 -5.36
C ASN A 106 -15.97 -0.50 -5.17
N GLY A 107 -15.80 -0.95 -3.93
CA GLY A 107 -15.13 -2.23 -3.65
C GLY A 107 -13.61 -2.24 -3.87
N ASN A 108 -12.97 -1.08 -4.04
CA ASN A 108 -11.55 -0.96 -4.34
C ASN A 108 -10.72 -0.41 -3.17
N CYS A 109 -9.46 -0.83 -3.10
CA CYS A 109 -8.46 -0.34 -2.16
C CYS A 109 -7.43 0.58 -2.84
N SER A 110 -6.78 1.43 -2.04
CA SER A 110 -5.67 2.27 -2.49
C SER A 110 -4.58 2.36 -1.42
N ALA A 111 -3.33 2.50 -1.88
CA ALA A 111 -2.21 2.90 -1.03
C ALA A 111 -1.94 4.39 -1.25
N LEU A 112 -1.86 5.14 -0.16
CA LEU A 112 -1.45 6.54 -0.15
C LEU A 112 0.06 6.65 0.12
N ASN A 113 0.63 7.79 -0.25
CA ASN A 113 2.03 8.14 0.01
C ASN A 113 3.06 7.26 -0.72
N ALA A 114 2.72 6.77 -1.91
CA ALA A 114 3.70 6.16 -2.78
C ALA A 114 4.47 7.26 -3.54
N ASN A 115 5.79 7.14 -3.64
CA ASN A 115 6.63 7.98 -4.49
C ASN A 115 6.70 7.45 -5.93
N SER A 116 6.43 6.16 -6.11
CA SER A 116 6.33 5.53 -7.42
C SER A 116 5.27 4.44 -7.39
N TYR A 117 4.53 4.33 -8.49
CA TYR A 117 3.53 3.31 -8.75
C TYR A 117 3.66 2.83 -10.18
N GLY A 118 3.63 1.52 -10.37
CA GLY A 118 3.50 0.94 -11.70
C GLY A 118 2.73 -0.37 -11.68
N VAL A 119 2.12 -0.66 -12.83
CA VAL A 119 1.43 -1.91 -13.10
C VAL A 119 2.40 -2.80 -13.86
N GLY A 120 2.67 -3.97 -13.30
CA GLY A 120 3.47 -5.03 -13.90
C GLY A 120 2.65 -5.92 -14.82
N THR A 121 3.23 -7.06 -15.17
CA THR A 121 2.56 -8.05 -16.02
C THR A 121 1.51 -8.84 -15.25
N ASP A 122 0.64 -9.52 -16.01
CA ASP A 122 -0.22 -10.57 -15.49
C ASP A 122 0.60 -11.60 -14.70
N LEU A 123 0.02 -12.08 -13.61
CA LEU A 123 0.57 -13.13 -12.77
C LEU A 123 0.37 -14.48 -13.48
N ASN A 124 1.11 -14.70 -14.56
CA ASN A 124 1.05 -15.93 -15.37
C ASN A 124 1.96 -17.05 -14.84
N ARG A 125 2.76 -16.79 -13.79
CA ARG A 125 3.71 -17.74 -13.19
C ARG A 125 3.28 -18.29 -11.83
N ILE A 126 1.96 -18.27 -11.53
CA ILE A 126 1.40 -18.85 -10.28
C ILE A 126 1.80 -20.31 -10.12
N GLY A 127 1.78 -21.09 -11.21
CA GLY A 127 2.21 -22.50 -11.18
C GLY A 127 3.69 -22.68 -10.83
N ASP A 128 4.57 -21.81 -11.31
CA ASP A 128 6.00 -21.82 -10.95
C ASP A 128 6.20 -21.51 -9.47
N TYR A 129 5.44 -20.54 -8.94
CA TYR A 129 5.48 -20.20 -7.52
C TYR A 129 5.08 -21.39 -6.65
N CYS A 130 3.95 -22.07 -6.95
CA CYS A 130 3.55 -23.27 -6.21
C CYS A 130 4.62 -24.38 -6.28
N ARG A 131 5.21 -24.62 -7.46
CA ARG A 131 6.31 -25.58 -7.60
C ARG A 131 7.54 -25.21 -6.77
N SER A 132 7.86 -23.92 -6.67
CA SER A 132 8.99 -23.46 -5.85
C SER A 132 8.80 -23.74 -4.35
N LEU A 133 7.55 -23.88 -3.90
CA LEU A 133 7.19 -24.26 -2.53
C LEU A 133 7.08 -25.78 -2.33
N GLY A 134 7.34 -26.59 -3.37
CA GLY A 134 7.26 -28.05 -3.32
C GLY A 134 5.88 -28.64 -3.68
N TYR A 135 4.95 -27.83 -4.18
CA TYR A 135 3.67 -28.30 -4.71
C TYR A 135 3.78 -28.76 -6.16
N GLN A 136 2.77 -29.47 -6.67
CA GLN A 136 2.76 -29.97 -8.05
C GLN A 136 2.48 -28.85 -9.05
N ASP A 137 1.43 -28.07 -8.79
CA ASP A 137 1.01 -26.93 -9.60
C ASP A 137 0.08 -25.98 -8.83
N ALA A 138 -0.45 -25.00 -9.56
CA ALA A 138 -1.52 -24.14 -9.10
C ALA A 138 -2.86 -24.62 -9.68
N TYR A 139 -3.91 -24.54 -8.87
CA TYR A 139 -5.25 -24.99 -9.20
C TYR A 139 -6.28 -23.93 -8.79
N VAL A 140 -7.37 -23.81 -9.56
CA VAL A 140 -8.46 -22.87 -9.28
C VAL A 140 -9.65 -23.66 -8.73
N ALA A 141 -9.87 -23.55 -7.42
CA ALA A 141 -10.95 -24.24 -6.72
C ALA A 141 -12.33 -23.60 -6.95
N TYR A 142 -12.37 -22.28 -7.11
CA TYR A 142 -13.58 -21.48 -7.28
C TYR A 142 -13.35 -20.45 -8.39
N LYS A 143 -14.43 -20.03 -9.07
CA LYS A 143 -14.37 -19.06 -10.18
C LYS A 143 -14.24 -17.61 -9.70
N ASN A 144 -13.30 -17.34 -8.80
CA ASN A 144 -12.95 -16.03 -8.30
C ASN A 144 -11.46 -15.96 -7.93
N VAL A 145 -10.95 -14.75 -7.66
CA VAL A 145 -9.55 -14.52 -7.28
C VAL A 145 -9.16 -15.32 -6.04
N GLY A 146 -10.06 -15.40 -5.06
CA GLY A 146 -9.89 -16.19 -3.84
C GLY A 146 -9.84 -17.70 -4.05
N GLY A 147 -10.08 -18.20 -5.27
CA GLY A 147 -10.10 -19.62 -5.63
C GLY A 147 -8.74 -20.22 -5.95
N TRP A 148 -7.68 -19.43 -6.12
CA TRP A 148 -6.34 -19.94 -6.40
C TRP A 148 -5.77 -20.70 -5.21
N ARG A 149 -5.25 -21.91 -5.48
CA ARG A 149 -4.66 -22.82 -4.50
C ARG A 149 -3.39 -23.44 -5.07
N CYS A 150 -2.44 -23.77 -4.22
CA CYS A 150 -1.39 -24.71 -4.59
C CYS A 150 -1.88 -26.14 -4.37
N ARG A 151 -1.51 -27.07 -5.25
CA ARG A 151 -2.02 -28.46 -5.20
C ARG A 151 -0.90 -29.46 -4.95
N SER A 152 -1.15 -30.42 -4.06
CA SER A 152 -0.31 -31.62 -3.90
C SER A 152 -1.20 -32.86 -3.84
N GLY A 153 -1.18 -33.66 -4.90
CA GLY A 153 -2.13 -34.73 -5.11
C GLY A 153 -3.55 -34.17 -5.21
N ASN A 154 -4.46 -34.68 -4.38
CA ASN A 154 -5.85 -34.20 -4.29
C ASN A 154 -6.05 -33.10 -3.24
N THR A 155 -4.98 -32.70 -2.53
CA THR A 155 -5.07 -31.70 -1.47
C THR A 155 -4.77 -30.31 -2.01
N LEU A 156 -5.62 -29.35 -1.65
CA LEU A 156 -5.50 -27.94 -2.03
C LEU A 156 -5.06 -27.10 -0.83
N TYR A 157 -4.05 -26.27 -1.04
CA TYR A 157 -3.45 -25.40 -0.02
C TYR A 157 -3.69 -23.93 -0.37
N PRO A 158 -3.87 -23.05 0.63
CA PRO A 158 -3.97 -21.61 0.40
C PRO A 158 -2.78 -21.09 -0.41
N LEU A 159 -3.06 -20.18 -1.34
CA LEU A 159 -2.05 -19.51 -2.16
C LEU A 159 -2.04 -18.03 -1.81
N ASP A 160 -0.86 -17.51 -1.46
CA ASP A 160 -0.66 -16.07 -1.28
C ASP A 160 -0.30 -15.43 -2.63
N LEU A 161 -1.26 -14.70 -3.21
CA LEU A 161 -1.10 -14.03 -4.50
C LEU A 161 -0.09 -12.88 -4.45
N HIS A 162 0.06 -12.22 -3.29
CA HIS A 162 1.07 -11.17 -3.11
C HIS A 162 2.47 -11.77 -3.10
N ALA A 163 2.66 -12.90 -2.42
CA ALA A 163 3.91 -13.65 -2.44
C ALA A 163 4.25 -14.18 -3.83
N ALA A 164 3.25 -14.68 -4.57
CA ALA A 164 3.42 -15.08 -5.97
C ALA A 164 3.88 -13.91 -6.87
N CYS A 165 3.35 -12.70 -6.63
CA CYS A 165 3.79 -11.49 -7.33
C CYS A 165 5.26 -11.13 -7.03
N ARG A 166 5.67 -11.20 -5.76
CA ARG A 166 7.07 -10.99 -5.36
C ARG A 166 8.00 -12.03 -5.97
N PHE A 167 7.60 -13.30 -5.98
CA PHE A 167 8.35 -14.39 -6.60
C PHE A 167 8.58 -14.14 -8.10
N THR A 168 7.53 -13.75 -8.81
CA THR A 168 7.58 -13.52 -10.27
C THR A 168 8.46 -12.31 -10.63
N ASN A 169 8.60 -11.35 -9.73
CA ASN A 169 9.25 -10.07 -9.95
C ASN A 169 10.41 -9.82 -8.97
N ALA A 170 11.23 -10.83 -8.72
CA ALA A 170 12.34 -10.76 -7.76
C ALA A 170 13.32 -9.61 -8.03
N SER A 171 13.50 -9.19 -9.29
CA SER A 171 14.34 -8.05 -9.66
C SER A 171 13.80 -6.70 -9.15
N LEU A 172 12.48 -6.51 -9.11
CA LEU A 172 11.85 -5.31 -8.54
C LEU A 172 11.93 -5.33 -7.02
N VAL A 173 11.75 -6.50 -6.39
CA VAL A 173 11.97 -6.68 -4.95
C VAL A 173 13.40 -6.27 -4.58
N ALA A 174 14.41 -6.73 -5.34
CA ALA A 174 15.81 -6.38 -5.12
C ALA A 174 16.11 -4.88 -5.28
N GLN A 175 15.29 -4.14 -6.04
CA GLN A 175 15.37 -2.68 -6.20
C GLN A 175 14.61 -1.91 -5.09
N GLY A 176 14.05 -2.62 -4.11
CA GLY A 176 13.32 -2.05 -2.97
C GLY A 176 11.86 -1.72 -3.25
N TYR A 177 11.26 -2.27 -4.31
CA TYR A 177 9.82 -2.14 -4.52
C TYR A 177 9.04 -3.08 -3.61
N SER A 178 7.89 -2.61 -3.14
CA SER A 178 6.86 -3.45 -2.53
C SER A 178 5.90 -3.91 -3.62
N LEU A 179 5.63 -5.21 -3.68
CA LEU A 179 4.75 -5.79 -4.71
C LEU A 179 3.58 -6.53 -4.10
N VAL A 180 2.41 -6.32 -4.70
CA VAL A 180 1.16 -6.99 -4.36
C VAL A 180 0.41 -7.37 -5.63
N SER A 181 -0.48 -8.34 -5.50
CA SER A 181 -1.41 -8.69 -6.59
C SER A 181 -2.52 -7.65 -6.69
N TYR A 182 -2.87 -7.30 -7.92
CA TYR A 182 -3.97 -6.43 -8.30
C TYR A 182 -4.97 -7.21 -9.15
N PHE A 183 -6.24 -6.95 -8.93
CA PHE A 183 -7.34 -7.47 -9.75
C PHE A 183 -8.46 -6.43 -9.74
N HIS A 184 -9.16 -6.26 -10.86
CA HIS A 184 -10.18 -5.22 -10.97
C HIS A 184 -11.39 -5.49 -10.06
N ASP A 185 -11.82 -6.74 -10.01
CA ASP A 185 -12.95 -7.21 -9.21
C ASP A 185 -12.70 -8.65 -8.73
N TYR A 186 -13.49 -9.11 -7.76
CA TYR A 186 -13.31 -10.43 -7.15
C TYR A 186 -13.53 -11.60 -8.15
N GLY A 187 -14.29 -11.37 -9.23
CA GLY A 187 -14.53 -12.35 -10.29
C GLY A 187 -13.39 -12.49 -11.30
N ALA A 188 -12.39 -11.62 -11.27
CA ALA A 188 -11.24 -11.55 -12.19
C ALA A 188 -10.21 -12.69 -11.99
N THR A 189 -10.69 -13.93 -11.92
CA THR A 189 -9.94 -15.17 -11.63
C THR A 189 -8.64 -15.29 -12.42
N PHE A 190 -8.65 -14.95 -13.71
CA PHE A 190 -7.49 -15.08 -14.60
C PHE A 190 -6.85 -13.74 -14.99
N HIS A 191 -7.36 -12.62 -14.45
CA HIS A 191 -6.88 -11.26 -14.73
C HIS A 191 -6.30 -10.65 -13.46
N ILE A 192 -5.33 -11.37 -12.89
CA ILE A 192 -4.56 -10.95 -11.72
C ILE A 192 -3.23 -10.42 -12.25
N THR A 193 -2.93 -9.15 -11.98
CA THR A 193 -1.65 -8.52 -12.32
C THR A 193 -0.84 -8.27 -11.05
N CYS A 194 0.42 -7.90 -11.19
CA CYS A 194 1.22 -7.41 -10.06
C CYS A 194 1.37 -5.91 -10.15
N VAL A 195 1.12 -5.19 -9.06
CA VAL A 195 1.49 -3.77 -8.95
C VAL A 195 2.70 -3.63 -8.05
N TYR A 196 3.54 -2.64 -8.35
CA TYR A 196 4.73 -2.35 -7.59
C TYR A 196 4.73 -0.89 -7.13
N LEU A 197 5.11 -0.69 -5.88
CA LEU A 197 5.10 0.58 -5.20
C LEU A 197 6.47 0.85 -4.58
N LYS A 198 6.90 2.10 -4.61
CA LYS A 198 8.07 2.55 -3.86
C LYS A 198 7.71 3.79 -3.05
N ARG A 199 8.22 3.84 -1.83
CA ARG A 199 8.13 5.00 -0.96
C ARG A 199 9.39 5.86 -1.08
#